data_AF-A0A959KE65-F1
#
_entry.id   AF-A0A959KE65-F1
#
_cell.length_a   1.000
_cell.length_b   1.000
_cell.length_c   1.000
_cell.angle_alpha   90.00
_cell.angle_beta   90.00
_cell.angle_gamma   90.00
#
_symmetry.space_group_name_H-M   'P 1'
#
loop_
_entity.id
_entity.type
_entity.pdbx_description
1 polymer ?
#
loop_
_entity_poly.entity_id
_entity_poly.type
_entity_poly.pdbx_seq_one_letter_code
_entity_poly.pdbx_strand_id
1 'polypeptide(L)' 'PVEIGDNVWIGNHCMVVRGVRIGNNVVVGAHTLVHKDVPDNCLIMGVPYKIIKKI' A
#
# COMPACT_ATOMS: atom_id res chain seq x y z
N PRO A 1 4.67 13.81 -5.58
CA PRO A 1 5.61 12.68 -5.45
C PRO A 1 4.84 11.46 -4.94
N VAL A 2 5.35 10.25 -5.14
CA VAL A 2 4.89 9.06 -4.40
C VAL A 2 6.03 8.69 -3.48
N GLU A 3 5.73 8.49 -2.20
CA GLU A 3 6.72 8.11 -1.20
C GLU A 3 6.49 6.65 -0.82
N ILE A 4 7.54 5.84 -0.90
CA ILE A 4 7.50 4.43 -0.55
C ILE A 4 8.56 4.24 0.54
N GLY A 5 8.13 3.78 1.72
CA GLY A 5 9.02 3.48 2.83
C GLY A 5 9.87 2.24 2.61
N ASP A 6 10.53 1.81 3.69
CA ASP A 6 11.41 0.65 3.70
C ASP A 6 10.63 -0.67 3.84
N ASN A 7 11.16 -1.75 3.26
CA ASN A 7 10.59 -3.11 3.33
C ASN A 7 9.13 -3.21 2.85
N VAL A 8 8.80 -2.48 1.78
CA VAL A 8 7.47 -2.52 1.17
C VAL A 8 7.41 -3.60 0.09
N TRP A 9 6.45 -4.51 0.20
CA TRP A 9 6.14 -5.45 -0.87
C TRP A 9 4.93 -4.96 -1.67
N ILE A 10 5.13 -4.65 -2.95
CA ILE A 10 4.06 -4.31 -3.88
C ILE A 10 3.71 -5.51 -4.76
N GLY A 11 2.47 -5.98 -4.67
CA GLY A 11 1.94 -7.05 -5.51
C GLY A 11 1.74 -6.63 -6.97
N ASN A 12 1.52 -7.60 -7.85
CA ASN A 12 1.35 -7.34 -9.27
C ASN A 12 0.13 -6.46 -9.58
N HIS A 13 0.22 -5.61 -10.61
CA HIS A 13 -0.88 -4.77 -11.10
C HIS A 13 -1.48 -3.82 -10.04
N CYS A 14 -0.68 -3.35 -9.09
CA CYS A 14 -1.11 -2.29 -8.18
C CYS A 14 -1.11 -0.92 -8.88
N MET A 15 -2.02 -0.04 -8.47
CA MET A 15 -2.06 1.36 -8.86
C MET A 15 -1.88 2.24 -7.63
N VAL A 16 -0.83 3.07 -7.62
CA VAL A 16 -0.56 4.04 -6.54
C VAL A 16 -0.80 5.45 -7.06
N VAL A 17 -1.72 6.18 -6.42
CA VAL A 17 -2.08 7.53 -6.83
C VAL A 17 -0.99 8.52 -6.42
N ARG A 18 -0.74 9.52 -7.28
CA ARG A 18 0.20 10.61 -7.00
C ARG A 18 -0.16 11.31 -5.68
N GLY A 19 0.85 11.57 -4.86
CA GLY A 19 0.69 12.28 -3.58
C GLY A 19 0.48 11.37 -2.38
N VAL A 20 0.44 10.04 -2.58
CA VAL A 20 0.30 9.06 -1.51
C VAL A 20 1.67 8.67 -0.94
N ARG A 21 1.71 8.49 0.38
CA ARG A 21 2.80 7.86 1.12
C ARG A 21 2.44 6.44 1.54
N ILE A 22 3.31 5.49 1.23
CA ILE A 22 3.28 4.12 1.76
C ILE A 22 4.30 4.03 2.90
N GLY A 23 3.83 3.64 4.08
CA GLY A 23 4.67 3.43 5.27
C GLY A 23 5.67 2.28 5.15
N ASN A 24 6.38 2.02 6.25
CA ASN A 24 7.38 0.96 6.34
C ASN A 24 6.75 -0.40 6.64
N ASN A 25 7.38 -1.48 6.19
CA ASN A 25 6.93 -2.87 6.41
C ASN A 25 5.49 -3.11 5.93
N VAL A 26 5.12 -2.55 4.77
CA VAL A 26 3.78 -2.66 4.21
C VAL A 26 3.74 -3.72 3.12
N VAL A 27 2.68 -4.53 3.10
CA VAL A 27 2.38 -5.44 2.00
C VAL A 27 1.16 -4.93 1.24
N VAL A 28 1.31 -4.67 -0.05
CA VAL A 28 0.23 -4.28 -0.96
C VAL A 28 -0.15 -5.50 -1.80
N GLY A 29 -1.38 -6.01 -1.61
CA GLY A 29 -1.88 -7.16 -2.37
C GLY A 29 -2.04 -6.87 -3.87
N ALA A 30 -2.07 -7.91 -4.70
CA ALA A 30 -2.24 -7.75 -6.15
C ALA A 30 -3.56 -7.01 -6.51
N HIS A 31 -3.55 -6.27 -7.62
CA HIS A 31 -4.71 -5.50 -8.10
C HIS A 31 -5.25 -4.46 -7.09
N THR A 32 -4.38 -3.87 -6.27
CA THR A 32 -4.80 -2.89 -5.24
C THR A 32 -4.71 -1.45 -5.75
N LEU A 33 -5.73 -0.64 -5.45
CA LEU A 33 -5.74 0.80 -5.70
C LEU A 33 -5.40 1.55 -4.41
N VAL A 34 -4.18 2.10 -4.34
CA VAL A 34 -3.70 2.91 -3.22
C VAL A 34 -4.02 4.38 -3.49
N HIS A 35 -5.18 4.84 -2.99
CA HIS A 35 -5.71 6.19 -3.21
C HIS A 35 -5.56 7.14 -2.00
N LYS A 36 -4.98 6.68 -0.89
CA LYS A 36 -4.70 7.45 0.34
C LYS A 36 -3.53 6.82 1.08
N ASP A 37 -2.90 7.58 1.97
CA ASP A 37 -1.71 7.16 2.72
C ASP A 37 -1.92 5.84 3.46
N VAL A 38 -0.85 5.03 3.49
CA VAL A 38 -0.84 3.70 4.10
C VAL A 38 0.06 3.72 5.33
N PRO A 39 -0.45 3.35 6.51
CA PRO A 39 0.34 3.34 7.74
C PRO A 39 1.38 2.21 7.73
N ASP A 40 2.38 2.32 8.60
CA ASP A 40 3.41 1.29 8.78
C ASP A 40 2.81 -0.04 9.27
N ASN A 41 3.52 -1.14 8.99
CA ASN A 41 3.24 -2.50 9.48
C ASN A 41 1.81 -2.97 9.17
N CYS A 42 1.41 -2.92 7.90
CA CYS A 42 0.09 -3.40 7.51
C CYS A 42 0.07 -4.10 6.16
N LEU A 43 -0.92 -4.99 6.00
CA LEU A 43 -1.30 -5.61 4.74
C LEU A 43 -2.55 -4.90 4.21
N ILE A 44 -2.45 -4.29 3.04
CA ILE A 44 -3.59 -3.67 2.34
C ILE A 44 -3.95 -4.45 1.08
N MET A 45 -5.25 -4.48 0.73
CA MET A 45 -5.71 -5.09 -0.51
C MET A 45 -7.05 -4.50 -1.00
N GLY A 46 -7.24 -4.46 -2.32
CA GLY A 46 -8.54 -4.22 -2.96
C GLY A 46 -8.70 -2.85 -3.65
N VAL A 47 -9.88 -2.62 -4.21
CA VAL A 47 -10.27 -1.39 -4.91
C VAL A 47 -11.70 -0.99 -4.46
N PRO A 48 -11.88 -0.04 -3.52
CA PRO A 48 -10.86 0.69 -2.74
C PRO A 48 -10.12 -0.22 -1.75
N TYR A 49 -8.86 0.10 -1.44
CA TYR A 49 -8.07 -0.74 -0.54
C TYR A 49 -8.64 -0.73 0.90
N LYS A 50 -8.49 -1.86 1.59
CA LYS A 50 -8.72 -1.99 3.03
C LYS A 50 -7.49 -2.58 3.71
N ILE A 51 -7.28 -2.23 4.99
CA ILE A 51 -6.29 -2.90 5.82
C ILE A 51 -6.86 -4.27 6.21
N ILE A 52 -6.23 -5.33 5.74
CA ILE A 52 -6.63 -6.72 5.98
C ILE A 52 -6.01 -7.24 7.27
N LYS A 53 -4.78 -6.81 7.57
CA LYS A 53 -4.03 -7.26 8.75
C LYS A 53 -3.01 -6.19 9.18
N LYS A 54 -2.77 -6.08 10.48
CA LYS A 54 -1.60 -5.39 11.05
C LYS A 54 -0.48 -6.41 11.25
N ILE A 55 0.73 -6.06 10.84
CA ILE A 55 1.93 -6.91 10.85
C ILE A 55 2.75 -6.59 12.09
#